data_AF-A0A851X2Z8-F1
#
_entry.id   AF-A0A851X2Z8-F1
#
_cell.length_a   1.000
_cell.length_b   1.000
_cell.length_c   1.000
_cell.angle_alpha   90.00
_cell.angle_beta   90.00
_cell.angle_gamma   90.00
#
_symmetry.space_group_name_H-M   'P 1'
#
loop_
_entity.id
_entity.type
_entity.pdbx_description
1 polymer ?
#
loop_
_entity_poly.entity_id
_entity_poly.type
_entity_poly.pdbx_seq_one_letter_code
_entity_poly.pdbx_strand_id
1 'polypeptide(L)'
;GPHQEGRQRQGTACLSPLPGVSAGNGCGHTLLTPHSGTLSSKNYPGTYPNHTVCCWQLQAPPGTSLLLAFGDVDLESSEHCAHSSLLLADPQTGTAYGPYCRNSVPSAPLLVTNSSTVTVLFNSTSHRSGRGLLLSYATTQHPGTGEGVWMGGSPDPPLTMCFSVYCPAGCKDIHGDIWGNPSQGYRDTSVLCKAAVHAGVIADELGGQVTLSREKGITLYEAAFANGLHSKR
;
A
#
# COMPACT_ATOMS: atom_id res chain seq x y z
N GLY A 1 -52.82 -11.81 -11.72
CA GLY A 1 -51.36 -11.77 -11.73
C GLY A 1 -50.91 -10.71 -10.74
N PRO A 2 -50.03 -11.03 -9.78
CA PRO A 2 -49.52 -10.02 -8.86
C PRO A 2 -48.14 -9.55 -9.31
N HIS A 3 -48.01 -8.23 -9.42
CA HIS A 3 -46.73 -7.53 -9.51
C HIS A 3 -45.92 -7.80 -8.24
N GLN A 4 -44.70 -8.33 -8.39
CA GLN A 4 -43.74 -8.44 -7.29
C GLN A 4 -42.92 -7.15 -7.19
N GLU A 5 -42.98 -6.58 -6.00
CA GLU A 5 -42.28 -5.42 -5.51
C GLU A 5 -40.75 -5.63 -5.54
N GLY A 6 -40.05 -4.74 -6.25
CA GLY A 6 -38.61 -4.75 -6.38
C GLY A 6 -37.93 -4.45 -5.04
N ARG A 7 -37.31 -5.46 -4.44
CA ARG A 7 -36.43 -5.31 -3.27
C ARG A 7 -35.15 -4.58 -3.69
N GLN A 8 -35.15 -3.26 -3.56
CA GLN A 8 -33.97 -2.40 -3.72
C GLN A 8 -32.84 -2.94 -2.82
N ARG A 9 -31.76 -3.47 -3.42
CA ARG A 9 -30.53 -3.78 -2.68
C ARG A 9 -29.89 -2.43 -2.32
N GLN A 10 -29.96 -2.07 -1.04
CA GLN A 10 -29.26 -0.92 -0.47
C GLN A 10 -27.77 -1.01 -0.82
N GLY A 11 -27.29 -0.07 -1.64
CA GLY A 11 -25.88 0.17 -1.83
C GLY A 11 -25.30 0.69 -0.52
N THR A 12 -24.38 -0.05 0.07
CA THR A 12 -23.64 0.36 1.26
C THR A 12 -22.71 1.49 0.84
N ALA A 13 -23.16 2.74 1.00
CA ALA A 13 -22.29 3.90 0.85
C ALA A 13 -21.16 3.79 1.89
N CYS A 14 -19.90 3.89 1.44
CA CYS A 14 -18.78 4.05 2.36
C CYS A 14 -18.98 5.36 3.14
N LEU A 15 -19.48 5.26 4.36
CA LEU A 15 -19.41 6.38 5.30
C LEU A 15 -17.93 6.52 5.66
N SER A 16 -17.33 7.61 5.20
CA SER A 16 -15.94 7.97 5.45
C SER A 16 -15.62 7.85 6.94
N PRO A 17 -14.60 7.07 7.35
CA PRO A 17 -13.93 7.37 8.59
C PRO A 17 -13.25 8.73 8.44
N LEU A 18 -13.35 9.58 9.46
CA LEU A 18 -12.56 10.80 9.56
C LEU A 18 -11.05 10.50 9.34
N PRO A 19 -10.25 11.46 8.86
CA PRO A 19 -8.81 11.27 8.73
C PRO A 19 -8.23 10.80 10.08
N GLY A 20 -7.69 9.58 10.09
CA GLY A 20 -7.13 8.94 11.29
C GLY A 20 -8.00 7.88 11.99
N VAL A 21 -9.17 7.49 11.45
CA VAL A 21 -10.03 6.48 12.08
C VAL A 21 -10.00 5.15 11.32
N SER A 22 -9.47 4.11 11.98
CA SER A 22 -9.59 2.71 11.55
C SER A 22 -11.00 2.20 11.82
N ALA A 23 -11.69 1.72 10.79
CA ALA A 23 -12.87 0.88 10.98
C ALA A 23 -12.41 -0.53 11.41
N GLY A 24 -12.36 -0.82 12.72
CA GLY A 24 -12.16 -2.19 13.24
C GLY A 24 -13.29 -3.11 12.76
N ASN A 25 -13.04 -4.31 12.21
CA ASN A 25 -12.61 -5.53 12.92
C ASN A 25 -11.80 -6.52 12.03
N GLY A 26 -11.20 -6.05 10.93
CA GLY A 26 -10.33 -6.88 10.08
C GLY A 26 -9.49 -6.09 9.07
N CYS A 27 -9.58 -4.76 9.14
CA CYS A 27 -8.75 -3.83 8.40
C CYS A 27 -7.43 -3.75 9.14
N GLY A 28 -6.36 -4.18 8.47
CA GLY A 28 -5.05 -4.28 9.08
C GLY A 28 -4.40 -2.92 9.20
N HIS A 29 -3.08 -2.93 9.16
CA HIS A 29 -2.32 -1.72 9.26
C HIS A 29 -2.58 -0.82 8.03
N THR A 30 -2.92 0.44 8.30
CA THR A 30 -3.28 1.43 7.28
C THR A 30 -2.53 2.72 7.55
N LEU A 31 -1.96 3.29 6.50
CA LEU A 31 -1.20 4.53 6.57
C LEU A 31 -1.48 5.37 5.34
N LEU A 32 -2.21 6.47 5.51
CA LEU A 32 -2.67 7.31 4.42
C LEU A 32 -2.11 8.72 4.62
N THR A 33 -1.35 9.20 3.64
CA THR A 33 -0.91 10.60 3.56
C THR A 33 -1.35 11.20 2.23
N PRO A 34 -1.31 12.53 2.06
CA PRO A 34 -1.70 13.14 0.79
C PRO A 34 -0.87 12.67 -0.42
N HIS A 35 0.40 12.30 -0.21
CA HIS A 35 1.33 11.99 -1.31
C HIS A 35 1.59 10.50 -1.51
N SER A 36 1.41 9.69 -0.47
CA SER A 36 1.56 8.24 -0.54
C SER A 36 0.92 7.53 0.64
N GLY A 37 0.80 6.21 0.54
CA GLY A 37 0.31 5.41 1.65
C GLY A 37 0.34 3.93 1.37
N THR A 38 0.07 3.15 2.41
CA THR A 38 0.05 1.69 2.38
C THR A 38 -1.14 1.17 3.18
N LEU A 39 -1.78 0.15 2.64
CA LEU A 39 -2.99 -0.48 3.13
C LEU A 39 -2.72 -1.97 3.24
N SER A 40 -3.14 -2.59 4.34
CA SER A 40 -3.05 -4.03 4.50
C SER A 40 -4.27 -4.62 5.18
N SER A 41 -4.54 -5.89 4.91
CA SER A 41 -5.52 -6.67 5.68
C SER A 41 -4.95 -7.04 7.05
N LYS A 42 -5.82 -7.25 8.04
CA LYS A 42 -5.37 -7.70 9.36
C LYS A 42 -4.65 -9.04 9.24
N ASN A 43 -3.62 -9.24 10.07
CA ASN A 43 -2.72 -10.39 10.08
C ASN A 43 -1.77 -10.54 8.89
N TYR A 44 -1.81 -9.69 7.85
CA TYR A 44 -0.88 -9.78 6.72
C TYR A 44 0.58 -9.88 7.20
N PRO A 45 1.42 -10.81 6.69
CA PRO A 45 1.18 -11.74 5.57
C PRO A 45 0.55 -13.09 5.97
N GLY A 46 0.03 -13.20 7.18
CA GLY A 46 -0.83 -14.30 7.64
C GLY A 46 -2.29 -14.14 7.20
N THR A 47 -3.11 -15.13 7.52
CA THR A 47 -4.48 -15.20 6.99
C THR A 47 -5.39 -14.08 7.47
N TYR A 48 -6.00 -13.38 6.51
CA TYR A 48 -6.92 -12.29 6.76
C TYR A 48 -8.20 -12.80 7.44
N PRO A 49 -8.92 -11.97 8.23
CA PRO A 49 -10.12 -12.45 8.93
C PRO A 49 -11.30 -12.68 7.99
N ASN A 50 -12.17 -13.63 8.38
CA ASN A 50 -13.48 -13.81 7.76
C ASN A 50 -14.41 -12.62 8.05
N HIS A 51 -15.48 -12.48 7.25
CA HIS A 51 -16.57 -11.52 7.46
C HIS A 51 -16.11 -10.08 7.70
N THR A 52 -15.11 -9.65 6.93
CA THR A 52 -14.48 -8.33 7.07
C THR A 52 -14.86 -7.45 5.90
N VAL A 53 -15.26 -6.21 6.19
CA VAL A 53 -15.42 -5.16 5.18
C VAL A 53 -14.54 -3.99 5.57
N CYS A 54 -13.64 -3.62 4.67
CA CYS A 54 -12.74 -2.47 4.82
C CYS A 54 -12.97 -1.50 3.69
N CYS A 55 -13.20 -0.23 4.04
CA CYS A 55 -13.28 0.84 3.08
C CYS A 55 -12.23 1.90 3.43
N TRP A 56 -11.37 2.21 2.46
CA TRP A 56 -10.34 3.23 2.57
C TRP A 56 -10.53 4.28 1.49
N GLN A 57 -10.46 5.54 1.88
CA GLN A 57 -10.54 6.66 0.94
C GLN A 57 -9.13 7.24 0.76
N LEU A 58 -8.59 7.12 -0.44
CA LEU A 58 -7.32 7.71 -0.82
C LEU A 58 -7.61 9.11 -1.35
N GLN A 59 -6.96 10.12 -0.78
CA GLN A 59 -7.16 11.50 -1.16
C GLN A 59 -5.82 12.20 -1.34
N ALA A 60 -5.52 12.52 -2.59
CA ALA A 60 -4.34 13.26 -3.01
C ALA A 60 -4.64 14.75 -3.21
N PRO A 61 -3.61 15.61 -3.28
CA PRO A 61 -3.77 17.01 -3.66
C PRO A 61 -4.51 17.14 -5.02
N PRO A 62 -5.37 18.17 -5.16
CA PRO A 62 -6.00 18.47 -6.45
C PRO A 62 -4.98 18.63 -7.58
N GLY A 63 -5.34 18.17 -8.79
CA GLY A 63 -4.45 18.24 -9.96
C GLY A 63 -3.39 17.15 -10.04
N THR A 64 -3.41 16.17 -9.13
CA THR A 64 -2.55 14.98 -9.18
C THR A 64 -3.38 13.73 -9.48
N SER A 65 -2.70 12.68 -9.95
CA SER A 65 -3.25 11.34 -10.14
C SER A 65 -2.68 10.37 -9.12
N LEU A 66 -3.41 9.29 -8.81
CA LEU A 66 -2.92 8.22 -7.95
C LEU A 66 -2.29 7.10 -8.79
N LEU A 67 -1.08 6.72 -8.42
CA LEU A 67 -0.39 5.50 -8.84
C LEU A 67 -0.56 4.45 -7.75
N LEU A 68 -1.36 3.42 -7.98
CA LEU A 68 -1.55 2.31 -7.06
C LEU A 68 -0.70 1.11 -7.46
N ALA A 69 0.00 0.54 -6.48
CA ALA A 69 0.87 -0.61 -6.62
C ALA A 69 0.30 -1.81 -5.84
N PHE A 70 -0.09 -2.85 -6.56
CA PHE A 70 -0.51 -4.14 -6.01
C PHE A 70 0.74 -4.88 -5.52
N GLY A 71 1.06 -4.77 -4.24
CA GLY A 71 2.23 -5.40 -3.64
C GLY A 71 2.04 -6.91 -3.46
N ASP A 72 0.99 -7.30 -2.75
CA ASP A 72 0.59 -8.71 -2.60
C ASP A 72 -0.93 -8.74 -2.47
N VAL A 73 -1.62 -9.47 -3.34
CA VAL A 73 -3.07 -9.65 -3.26
C VAL A 73 -3.36 -11.14 -3.35
N ASP A 74 -3.42 -11.75 -2.18
CA ASP A 74 -3.58 -13.18 -2.01
C ASP A 74 -4.89 -13.48 -1.27
N LEU A 75 -5.99 -13.23 -1.96
CA LEU A 75 -7.35 -13.51 -1.49
C LEU A 75 -7.85 -14.85 -2.05
N GLU A 76 -8.70 -15.55 -1.29
CA GLU A 76 -9.28 -16.82 -1.74
C GLU A 76 -9.94 -16.67 -3.12
N SER A 77 -9.54 -17.54 -4.04
CA SER A 77 -10.11 -17.60 -5.38
C SER A 77 -11.51 -18.19 -5.33
N SER A 78 -12.46 -17.50 -5.97
CA SER A 78 -13.81 -18.00 -6.21
C SER A 78 -14.30 -17.49 -7.55
N GLU A 79 -15.41 -18.04 -8.05
CA GLU A 79 -16.09 -17.49 -9.22
C GLU A 79 -16.43 -16.01 -8.96
N HIS A 80 -16.04 -15.14 -9.89
CA HIS A 80 -16.20 -13.69 -9.81
C HIS A 80 -15.73 -13.03 -8.49
N CYS A 81 -14.78 -13.65 -7.77
CA CYS A 81 -14.31 -13.19 -6.46
C CYS A 81 -15.44 -12.98 -5.41
N ALA A 82 -16.51 -13.77 -5.50
CA ALA A 82 -17.64 -13.72 -4.58
C ALA A 82 -17.29 -13.92 -3.10
N HIS A 83 -16.27 -14.74 -2.77
CA HIS A 83 -15.91 -15.02 -1.37
C HIS A 83 -15.08 -13.91 -0.74
N SER A 84 -14.07 -13.44 -1.47
CA SER A 84 -13.17 -12.38 -1.03
C SER A 84 -12.77 -11.54 -2.24
N SER A 85 -12.87 -10.22 -2.13
CA SER A 85 -12.63 -9.31 -3.24
C SER A 85 -11.98 -8.01 -2.80
N LEU A 86 -11.17 -7.46 -3.68
CA LEU A 86 -10.62 -6.11 -3.65
C LEU A 86 -11.17 -5.32 -4.84
N LEU A 87 -11.84 -4.21 -4.58
CA LEU A 87 -12.42 -3.32 -5.59
C LEU A 87 -11.88 -1.92 -5.38
N LEU A 88 -11.44 -1.26 -6.45
CA LEU A 88 -11.04 0.14 -6.42
C LEU A 88 -12.04 0.92 -7.25
N ALA A 89 -12.63 1.97 -6.68
CA ALA A 89 -13.62 2.80 -7.36
C ALA A 89 -13.16 4.25 -7.36
N ASP A 90 -13.16 4.87 -8.53
CA ASP A 90 -12.97 6.30 -8.70
C ASP A 90 -14.34 6.98 -8.58
N PRO A 91 -14.62 7.71 -7.48
CA PRO A 91 -15.92 8.37 -7.29
C PRO A 91 -16.11 9.58 -8.20
N GLN A 92 -15.05 10.14 -8.79
CA GLN A 92 -15.14 11.30 -9.69
C GLN A 92 -15.55 10.87 -11.09
N THR A 93 -15.00 9.76 -11.58
CA THR A 93 -15.30 9.25 -12.94
C THR A 93 -16.36 8.15 -12.96
N GLY A 94 -16.65 7.53 -11.81
CA GLY A 94 -17.50 6.33 -11.72
C GLY A 94 -16.80 5.05 -12.19
N THR A 95 -15.50 5.12 -12.51
CA THR A 95 -14.72 3.97 -12.99
C THR A 95 -14.45 3.00 -11.84
N ALA A 96 -14.55 1.70 -12.10
CA ALA A 96 -14.22 0.66 -11.14
C ALA A 96 -13.15 -0.29 -11.71
N TYR A 97 -12.21 -0.69 -10.85
CA TYR A 97 -11.12 -1.62 -11.15
C TYR A 97 -11.25 -2.84 -10.23
N GLY A 98 -11.45 -4.02 -10.82
CA GLY A 98 -11.74 -5.27 -10.11
C GLY A 98 -13.16 -5.77 -10.37
N PRO A 99 -13.66 -6.71 -9.56
CA PRO A 99 -13.08 -7.21 -8.32
C PRO A 99 -11.84 -8.10 -8.52
N TYR A 100 -10.87 -7.97 -7.62
CA TYR A 100 -9.63 -8.73 -7.60
C TYR A 100 -9.60 -9.78 -6.48
N CYS A 101 -9.16 -10.97 -6.81
CA CYS A 101 -8.77 -12.07 -5.92
C CYS A 101 -7.64 -12.88 -6.59
N ARG A 102 -7.08 -13.92 -5.96
CA ARG A 102 -5.84 -14.60 -6.42
C ARG A 102 -5.79 -14.95 -7.92
N ASN A 103 -6.92 -15.26 -8.56
CA ASN A 103 -7.01 -15.63 -9.98
C ASN A 103 -7.42 -14.48 -10.92
N SER A 104 -7.67 -13.28 -10.42
CA SER A 104 -8.07 -12.11 -11.22
C SER A 104 -7.20 -10.87 -11.03
N VAL A 105 -6.16 -10.93 -10.17
CA VAL A 105 -5.18 -9.84 -10.04
C VAL A 105 -4.49 -9.58 -11.39
N PRO A 106 -4.35 -8.32 -11.84
CA PRO A 106 -3.68 -8.02 -13.09
C PRO A 106 -2.20 -8.45 -13.06
N SER A 107 -1.68 -8.92 -14.20
CA SER A 107 -0.25 -9.24 -14.35
C SER A 107 0.64 -7.99 -14.23
N ALA A 108 0.09 -6.81 -14.54
CA ALA A 108 0.74 -5.53 -14.33
C ALA A 108 0.48 -5.06 -12.89
N PRO A 109 1.53 -4.87 -12.06
CA PRO A 109 1.36 -4.56 -10.64
C PRO A 109 1.03 -3.08 -10.36
N LEU A 110 0.91 -2.26 -11.41
CA LEU A 110 0.68 -0.81 -11.30
C LEU A 110 -0.60 -0.40 -12.01
N LEU A 111 -1.42 0.40 -11.32
CA LEU A 111 -2.61 1.05 -11.83
C LEU A 111 -2.46 2.56 -11.68
N VAL A 112 -2.60 3.29 -12.78
CA VAL A 112 -2.64 4.75 -12.78
C VAL A 112 -4.10 5.18 -12.91
N THR A 113 -4.57 6.03 -12.00
CA THR A 113 -5.89 6.66 -12.12
C THR A 113 -5.79 8.04 -12.75
N ASN A 114 -6.92 8.57 -13.23
CA ASN A 114 -7.02 9.93 -13.75
C ASN A 114 -7.65 10.88 -12.72
N SER A 115 -7.57 10.52 -11.44
CA SER A 115 -8.24 11.21 -10.35
C SER A 115 -7.35 11.26 -9.11
N SER A 116 -7.57 12.30 -8.32
CA SER A 116 -6.92 12.49 -7.02
C SER A 116 -7.62 11.74 -5.88
N THR A 117 -8.73 11.04 -6.16
CA THR A 117 -9.51 10.33 -5.16
C THR A 117 -9.85 8.93 -5.64
N VAL A 118 -9.58 7.93 -4.81
CA VAL A 118 -9.95 6.54 -5.07
C VAL A 118 -10.46 5.92 -3.77
N THR A 119 -11.56 5.18 -3.87
CA THR A 119 -12.11 4.37 -2.79
C THR A 119 -11.64 2.93 -2.98
N VAL A 120 -10.95 2.38 -1.99
CA VAL A 120 -10.54 0.97 -1.95
C VAL A 120 -11.47 0.21 -1.03
N LEU A 121 -12.14 -0.80 -1.56
CA LEU A 121 -13.06 -1.68 -0.85
C LEU A 121 -12.51 -3.10 -0.82
N PHE A 122 -12.22 -3.60 0.37
CA PHE A 122 -11.91 -5.01 0.60
C PHE A 122 -13.08 -5.68 1.33
N ASN A 123 -13.52 -6.81 0.81
CA ASN A 123 -14.60 -7.60 1.39
C ASN A 123 -14.16 -9.07 1.53
N SER A 124 -14.38 -9.67 2.68
CA SER A 124 -14.24 -11.10 2.93
C SER A 124 -15.51 -11.67 3.55
N THR A 125 -15.90 -12.86 3.10
CA THR A 125 -16.99 -13.64 3.69
C THR A 125 -16.39 -14.84 4.45
N SER A 126 -16.83 -16.07 4.16
CA SER A 126 -16.20 -17.28 4.66
C SER A 126 -15.16 -17.76 3.66
N HIS A 127 -13.90 -17.84 4.08
CA HIS A 127 -12.79 -18.34 3.28
C HIS A 127 -11.90 -19.29 4.09
N ARG A 128 -11.05 -20.05 3.39
CA ARG A 128 -10.19 -21.08 3.97
C ARG A 128 -8.74 -20.65 4.11
N SER A 129 -8.24 -19.83 3.19
CA SER A 129 -6.82 -19.44 3.15
C SER A 129 -6.57 -18.20 2.30
N GLY A 130 -5.39 -17.60 2.48
CA GLY A 130 -4.86 -16.48 1.70
C GLY A 130 -4.07 -15.54 2.60
N ARG A 131 -2.96 -14.97 2.12
CA ARG A 131 -2.10 -14.06 2.91
C ARG A 131 -2.69 -12.66 3.09
N GLY A 132 -3.77 -12.35 2.37
CA GLY A 132 -4.48 -11.08 2.48
C GLY A 132 -4.06 -10.09 1.42
N LEU A 133 -4.02 -8.81 1.77
CA LEU A 133 -3.67 -7.74 0.83
C LEU A 133 -2.59 -6.81 1.40
N LEU A 134 -1.73 -6.34 0.52
CA LEU A 134 -0.79 -5.25 0.67
C LEU A 134 -0.87 -4.39 -0.58
N LEU A 135 -1.44 -3.19 -0.44
CA LEU A 135 -1.61 -2.21 -1.51
C LEU A 135 -0.91 -0.93 -1.10
N SER A 136 -0.12 -0.34 -1.99
CA SER A 136 0.48 0.99 -1.77
C SER A 136 0.01 1.96 -2.84
N TYR A 137 0.00 3.25 -2.53
CA TYR A 137 -0.22 4.29 -3.52
C TYR A 137 0.79 5.42 -3.37
N ALA A 138 1.00 6.14 -4.47
CA ALA A 138 1.72 7.40 -4.50
C ALA A 138 1.03 8.36 -5.47
N THR A 139 1.19 9.65 -5.26
CA THR A 139 0.76 10.66 -6.23
C THR A 139 1.76 10.72 -7.37
N THR A 140 1.30 10.78 -8.60
CA THR A 140 2.13 11.20 -9.72
C THR A 140 2.45 12.68 -9.51
N GLN A 141 3.63 13.00 -9.01
CA GLN A 141 4.14 14.36 -9.19
C GLN A 141 4.30 14.55 -10.69
N HIS A 142 3.53 15.44 -11.30
CA HIS A 142 4.15 16.22 -12.36
C HIS A 142 5.24 17.03 -11.66
N PRO A 143 6.54 16.84 -11.96
CA PRO A 143 7.50 17.90 -11.68
C PRO A 143 6.96 19.09 -12.46
N GLY A 144 6.45 20.08 -11.71
CA GLY A 144 5.55 21.08 -12.24
C GLY A 144 6.13 21.82 -13.44
N THR A 145 5.21 22.42 -14.19
CA THR A 145 5.44 23.69 -14.87
C THR A 145 6.32 24.58 -13.98
N GLY A 146 7.57 24.64 -14.37
CA GLY A 146 8.65 25.37 -13.75
C GLY A 146 9.73 25.34 -14.80
N GLU A 147 9.69 26.34 -15.67
CA GLU A 147 10.83 26.71 -16.51
C GLU A 147 12.00 27.08 -15.58
N GLY A 148 12.65 26.06 -15.03
CA GLY A 148 13.99 26.14 -14.48
C GLY A 148 14.93 25.82 -15.63
N VAL A 149 15.41 26.88 -16.27
CA VAL A 149 16.48 26.85 -17.27
C VAL A 149 17.65 26.03 -16.72
N TRP A 150 17.86 24.81 -17.24
CA TRP A 150 19.14 24.10 -17.09
C TRP A 150 20.11 24.65 -18.13
N MET A 151 20.68 25.82 -17.86
CA MET A 151 21.91 26.25 -18.52
C MET A 151 23.08 25.52 -17.85
N GLY A 152 23.61 24.51 -18.53
CA GLY A 152 25.02 24.08 -18.39
C GLY A 152 25.28 22.77 -17.63
N GLY A 153 25.51 21.70 -18.39
CA GLY A 153 26.71 20.85 -18.29
C GLY A 153 26.86 19.87 -17.12
N SER A 154 26.39 18.63 -17.31
CA SER A 154 27.10 17.35 -17.01
C SER A 154 26.14 16.18 -17.36
N PRO A 155 26.61 15.01 -17.82
CA PRO A 155 25.74 13.85 -17.98
C PRO A 155 25.45 13.28 -16.58
N ASP A 156 24.29 13.58 -16.02
CA ASP A 156 23.82 12.94 -14.80
C ASP A 156 23.71 11.42 -15.00
N PRO A 157 24.16 10.59 -14.04
CA PRO A 157 23.97 9.15 -14.09
C PRO A 157 22.47 8.81 -14.06
N PRO A 158 22.04 7.63 -14.56
CA PRO A 158 20.64 7.35 -14.79
C PRO A 158 19.86 7.44 -13.49
N LEU A 159 18.79 8.24 -13.53
CA LEU A 159 17.82 8.51 -12.46
C LEU A 159 17.67 7.29 -11.54
N THR A 160 18.34 7.32 -10.39
CA THR A 160 18.07 6.36 -9.32
C THR A 160 16.64 6.66 -8.90
N MET A 161 15.72 5.77 -9.27
CA MET A 161 14.30 5.93 -8.99
C MET A 161 14.12 6.02 -7.49
N CYS A 162 13.85 7.22 -6.98
CA CYS A 162 13.60 7.45 -5.57
C CYS A 162 12.12 7.20 -5.28
N PHE A 163 11.84 6.37 -4.29
CA PHE A 163 10.49 6.05 -3.85
C PHE A 163 10.32 6.62 -2.45
N SER A 164 9.25 7.34 -2.17
CA SER A 164 8.96 7.81 -0.81
C SER A 164 7.76 7.06 -0.24
N VAL A 165 7.97 6.43 0.92
CA VAL A 165 6.91 5.80 1.70
C VAL A 165 6.82 6.50 3.05
N TYR A 166 5.65 6.54 3.65
CA TYR A 166 5.54 6.92 5.06
C TYR A 166 5.58 5.62 5.89
N CYS A 167 6.16 5.68 7.07
CA CYS A 167 6.21 4.59 8.03
C CYS A 167 5.60 5.04 9.36
N PRO A 168 4.76 4.25 10.02
CA PRO A 168 4.12 4.63 11.27
C PRO A 168 5.05 4.47 12.47
N ALA A 169 4.56 4.87 13.65
CA ALA A 169 5.16 4.48 14.91
C ALA A 169 4.95 2.97 15.20
N GLY A 170 5.78 2.38 16.06
CA GLY A 170 5.73 0.98 16.49
C GLY A 170 6.25 -0.01 15.44
N CYS A 171 7.17 0.42 14.57
CA CYS A 171 7.74 -0.41 13.52
C CYS A 171 8.72 -1.49 14.03
N LYS A 172 9.21 -1.39 15.27
CA LYS A 172 10.04 -2.43 15.90
C LYS A 172 9.33 -3.77 16.02
N ASP A 173 8.04 -3.72 16.39
CA ASP A 173 7.23 -4.90 16.68
C ASP A 173 6.56 -5.50 15.43
N ILE A 174 6.81 -4.93 14.24
CA ILE A 174 6.31 -5.50 12.99
C ILE A 174 6.94 -6.88 12.76
N HIS A 175 6.07 -7.85 12.43
CA HIS A 175 6.48 -9.21 12.11
C HIS A 175 7.31 -9.26 10.82
N GLY A 176 8.39 -10.04 10.84
CA GLY A 176 9.32 -10.18 9.73
C GLY A 176 10.73 -9.72 10.06
N ASP A 177 11.65 -10.13 9.20
CA ASP A 177 13.08 -9.92 9.37
C ASP A 177 13.60 -8.75 8.53
N ILE A 178 14.73 -8.21 8.95
CA ILE A 178 15.51 -7.25 8.18
C ILE A 178 16.89 -7.86 7.93
N TRP A 179 17.43 -7.68 6.72
CA TRP A 179 18.70 -8.27 6.31
C TRP A 179 19.63 -7.17 5.82
N GLY A 180 20.80 -7.03 6.45
CA GLY A 180 21.75 -5.96 6.17
C GLY A 180 21.85 -4.89 7.25
N ASN A 181 22.43 -3.75 6.90
CA ASN A 181 22.80 -2.71 7.85
C ASN A 181 22.82 -1.31 7.20
N PRO A 182 22.93 -0.23 7.98
CA PRO A 182 22.85 1.13 7.44
C PRO A 182 23.99 1.49 6.48
N SER A 183 25.14 0.81 6.56
CA SER A 183 26.33 1.10 5.74
C SER A 183 26.29 0.42 4.37
N GLN A 184 25.71 -0.78 4.29
CA GLN A 184 25.62 -1.60 3.08
C GLN A 184 24.22 -1.53 2.42
N GLY A 185 23.24 -0.97 3.12
CA GLY A 185 21.84 -1.05 2.74
C GLY A 185 21.19 -2.36 3.17
N TYR A 186 19.94 -2.54 2.73
CA TYR A 186 19.09 -3.66 3.13
C TYR A 186 18.64 -4.46 1.90
N ARG A 187 18.40 -5.75 2.08
CA ARG A 187 17.81 -6.58 1.02
C ARG A 187 16.38 -6.13 0.73
N ASP A 188 15.95 -6.30 -0.51
CA ASP A 188 14.57 -6.06 -0.97
C ASP A 188 13.53 -6.96 -0.27
N THR A 189 13.96 -8.05 0.35
CA THR A 189 13.14 -8.92 1.21
C THR A 189 12.99 -8.43 2.66
N SER A 190 13.65 -7.33 3.04
CA SER A 190 13.57 -6.78 4.39
C SER A 190 12.25 -6.04 4.61
N VAL A 191 11.72 -6.10 5.84
CA VAL A 191 10.58 -5.25 6.23
C VAL A 191 11.00 -3.78 6.21
N LEU A 192 10.52 -3.00 5.23
CA LEU A 192 10.97 -1.63 4.96
C LEU A 192 10.93 -0.73 6.19
N CYS A 193 9.79 -0.58 6.84
CA CYS A 193 9.67 0.36 7.96
C CYS A 193 10.45 -0.07 9.20
N LYS A 194 10.59 -1.40 9.42
CA LYS A 194 11.47 -1.94 10.45
C LYS A 194 12.94 -1.69 10.13
N ALA A 195 13.33 -1.81 8.86
CA ALA A 195 14.66 -1.48 8.37
C ALA A 195 14.94 0.03 8.49
N ALA A 196 13.93 0.88 8.27
CA ALA A 196 14.05 2.33 8.45
C ALA A 196 14.27 2.72 9.92
N VAL A 197 13.57 2.08 10.86
CA VAL A 197 13.85 2.22 12.29
C VAL A 197 15.24 1.71 12.62
N HIS A 198 15.60 0.51 12.15
CA HIS A 198 16.95 -0.04 12.36
C HIS A 198 18.04 0.88 11.80
N ALA A 199 17.80 1.52 10.65
CA ALA A 199 18.69 2.50 10.05
C ALA A 199 18.74 3.85 10.77
N GLY A 200 17.80 4.12 11.68
CA GLY A 200 17.67 5.43 12.33
C GLY A 200 17.14 6.52 11.40
N VAL A 201 16.57 6.16 10.25
CA VAL A 201 15.93 7.09 9.31
C VAL A 201 14.65 7.66 9.92
N ILE A 202 13.97 6.86 10.74
CA ILE A 202 12.77 7.25 11.49
C ILE A 202 12.89 6.79 12.94
N ALA A 203 12.28 7.52 13.87
CA ALA A 203 12.13 7.09 15.25
C ALA A 203 10.95 6.12 15.37
N ASP A 204 11.12 5.04 16.14
CA ASP A 204 10.05 4.05 16.32
C ASP A 204 8.80 4.63 16.96
N GLU A 205 8.93 5.58 17.87
CA GLU A 205 7.80 6.18 18.58
C GLU A 205 7.03 7.22 17.75
N LEU A 206 7.64 7.77 16.70
CA LEU A 206 7.04 8.83 15.86
C LEU A 206 6.69 8.33 14.44
N GLY A 207 7.39 7.32 13.94
CA GLY A 207 7.40 7.03 12.51
C GLY A 207 8.06 8.14 11.69
N GLY A 208 7.74 8.21 10.40
CA GLY A 208 8.22 9.26 9.52
C GLY A 208 8.24 8.86 8.04
N GLN A 209 8.59 9.83 7.19
CA GLN A 209 8.76 9.58 5.75
C GLN A 209 10.14 8.97 5.47
N VAL A 210 10.14 7.89 4.70
CA VAL A 210 11.33 7.12 4.30
C VAL A 210 11.47 7.22 2.79
N THR A 211 12.59 7.77 2.34
CA THR A 211 12.96 7.80 0.93
C THR A 211 13.92 6.64 0.64
N LEU A 212 13.59 5.85 -0.37
CA LEU A 212 14.37 4.70 -0.82
C LEU A 212 15.07 5.04 -2.13
N SER A 213 16.35 4.68 -2.23
CA SER A 213 17.07 4.52 -3.48
C SER A 213 17.25 3.03 -3.76
N ARG A 214 16.93 2.58 -4.98
CA ARG A 214 17.20 1.19 -5.38
C ARG A 214 18.54 1.11 -6.09
N GLU A 215 19.44 0.33 -5.51
CA GLU A 215 20.78 0.08 -6.03
C GLU A 215 20.96 -1.40 -6.41
N LYS A 216 22.09 -1.72 -7.04
CA LYS A 216 22.45 -3.10 -7.35
C LYS A 216 22.76 -3.84 -6.05
N GLY A 217 22.02 -4.93 -5.80
CA GLY A 217 22.26 -5.77 -4.61
C GLY A 217 23.67 -6.33 -4.56
N ILE A 218 24.16 -6.55 -3.34
CA ILE A 218 25.45 -7.18 -3.06
C ILE A 218 25.29 -8.66 -2.71
N THR A 219 26.38 -9.43 -2.78
CA THR A 219 26.35 -10.87 -2.54
C THR A 219 26.19 -11.25 -1.08
N LEU A 220 26.68 -10.41 -0.15
CA LEU A 220 26.68 -10.66 1.27
C LEU A 220 26.26 -9.40 2.04
N TYR A 221 25.30 -9.55 2.94
CA TYR A 221 24.83 -8.49 3.83
C TYR A 221 25.24 -8.86 5.25
N GLU A 222 25.87 -7.95 5.97
CA GLU A 222 26.27 -8.19 7.36
C GLU A 222 25.13 -7.86 8.33
N ALA A 223 24.94 -8.74 9.31
CA ALA A 223 24.04 -8.50 10.43
C ALA A 223 24.61 -7.41 11.35
N ALA A 224 23.74 -6.58 11.89
CA ALA A 224 24.06 -5.52 12.84
C ALA A 224 22.99 -5.41 13.92
N PHE A 225 23.36 -4.81 15.05
CA PHE A 225 22.41 -4.32 16.04
C PHE A 225 22.38 -2.80 15.98
N ALA A 226 21.23 -2.23 15.66
CA ALA A 226 21.05 -0.79 15.59
C ALA A 226 19.65 -0.39 16.03
N ASN A 227 19.56 0.73 16.75
CA ASN A 227 18.30 1.33 17.20
C ASN A 227 17.37 0.35 17.96
N GLY A 228 17.95 -0.62 18.68
CA GLY A 228 17.20 -1.62 19.44
C GLY A 228 16.69 -2.81 18.62
N LEU A 229 17.14 -2.98 17.38
CA LEU A 229 16.77 -4.08 16.48
C LEU A 229 18.02 -4.86 16.05
N HIS A 230 17.89 -6.18 15.91
CA HIS A 230 18.89 -7.04 15.30
C HIS A 230 18.49 -7.37 13.85
N SER A 231 19.41 -7.13 12.92
CA SER A 231 19.28 -7.62 11.55
C SER A 231 19.92 -9.00 11.37
N LYS A 232 19.50 -9.71 10.32
CA LYS A 232 20.02 -11.01 9.91
C LYS A 232 21.08 -10.88 8.81
N ARG A 233 21.89 -11.92 8.68
CA ARG A 233 23.01 -12.05 7.72
C ARG A 233 22.58 -12.82 6.49
#